data_AF-A0A852K8C7-F1
#
_entry.id   AF-A0A852K8C7-F1
#
_cell.length_a   1.000
_cell.length_b   1.000
_cell.length_c   1.000
_cell.angle_alpha   90.00
_cell.angle_beta   90.00
_cell.angle_gamma   90.00
#
_symmetry.space_group_name_H-M   'P 1'
#
loop_
_entity.id
_entity.type
_entity.pdbx_description
1 polymer ?
#
loop_
_entity_poly.entity_id
_entity_poly.type
_entity_poly.pdbx_seq_one_letter_code
_entity_poly.pdbx_strand_id
1 'polypeptide(L)'
;LHLPRQAAPSHLSPPLSPLSPGLPPRHMDSVVELVEALTSDTDFPGSVPALARALGTCSSPGCRVVLGDPNPIPPAPQVLSHDQWLFLTQLLSRQASDPGADAVLVPDGSTVSLGPLLAGIEVGLKKAAGSPTPTSGSPTPTLGSPPFTLAWPIDPLYAVTIAEVLATSFLLARGDNRPTLGPTGCWDDVGDPQNYTLLGPPSPIPDAVANGAMDGVLLGAQVAKGPIPLAKLLRDYYGTGNGTAEGRPPSSYRRRGFGALTAAGKLEGEVLAMLRVMRELEGTRELLEDVGPEEMAAVARRAARDFSETYVGCPPIVPRCLWGAAPYRGTP
;
A
#
# COMPACT_ATOMS: atom_id res chain seq x y z
N LEU A 1 -32.79 -60.67 36.47
CA LEU A 1 -33.98 -59.87 36.11
C LEU A 1 -33.51 -58.48 35.71
N HIS A 2 -33.33 -58.28 34.41
CA HIS A 2 -32.96 -57.01 33.79
C HIS A 2 -34.16 -56.04 33.82
N LEU A 3 -33.91 -54.82 34.28
CA LEU A 3 -34.77 -53.65 34.06
C LEU A 3 -33.92 -52.58 33.36
N PRO A 4 -34.37 -52.02 32.22
CA PRO A 4 -33.56 -51.10 31.42
C PRO A 4 -33.60 -49.68 32.01
N ARG A 5 -32.45 -49.00 31.99
CA ARG A 5 -32.36 -47.54 32.18
C ARG A 5 -33.01 -46.85 30.98
N GLN A 6 -34.01 -46.01 31.25
CA GLN A 6 -34.58 -45.07 30.28
C GLN A 6 -33.50 -44.08 29.83
N ALA A 7 -33.32 -43.98 28.51
CA ALA A 7 -32.51 -42.94 27.88
C ALA A 7 -33.31 -41.62 27.90
N ALA A 8 -32.68 -40.55 28.41
CA ALA A 8 -33.19 -39.20 28.27
C ALA A 8 -33.04 -38.73 26.81
N PRO A 9 -33.99 -37.96 26.26
CA PRO A 9 -33.94 -37.52 24.87
C PRO A 9 -32.83 -36.48 24.67
N SER A 10 -31.98 -36.75 23.69
CA SER A 10 -31.00 -35.83 23.13
C SER A 10 -31.74 -34.62 22.54
N HIS A 11 -31.70 -33.47 23.22
CA HIS A 11 -32.04 -32.19 22.59
C HIS A 11 -30.93 -31.85 21.60
N LEU A 12 -31.11 -32.30 20.36
CA LEU A 12 -30.44 -31.73 19.18
C LEU A 12 -30.90 -30.28 19.07
N SER A 13 -30.03 -29.34 19.44
CA SER A 13 -30.15 -27.96 19.00
C SER A 13 -30.18 -27.96 17.47
N PRO A 14 -31.11 -27.24 16.82
CA PRO A 14 -31.10 -27.11 15.37
C PRO A 14 -29.77 -26.46 14.93
N PRO A 15 -29.25 -26.77 13.73
CA PRO A 15 -28.12 -26.04 13.20
C PRO A 15 -28.51 -24.57 13.15
N LEU A 16 -27.71 -23.75 13.82
CA LEU A 16 -27.74 -22.30 13.64
C LEU A 16 -27.71 -22.04 12.14
N SER A 17 -28.74 -21.36 11.64
CA SER A 17 -28.74 -20.77 10.30
C SER A 17 -27.39 -20.08 10.06
N PRO A 18 -26.83 -20.11 8.85
CA PRO A 18 -25.61 -19.38 8.58
C PRO A 18 -25.85 -17.91 8.93
N LEU A 19 -25.10 -17.42 9.91
CA LEU A 19 -24.85 -16.00 10.07
C LEU A 19 -24.59 -15.43 8.67
N SER A 20 -25.21 -14.29 8.34
CA SER A 20 -24.82 -13.52 7.16
C SER A 20 -23.29 -13.53 7.07
N PRO A 21 -22.70 -13.93 5.92
CA PRO A 21 -21.25 -13.98 5.85
C PRO A 21 -20.76 -12.56 6.18
N GLY A 22 -19.93 -12.45 7.23
CA GLY A 22 -19.27 -11.20 7.55
C GLY A 22 -18.43 -10.73 6.35
N LEU A 23 -18.00 -9.47 6.38
CA LEU A 23 -17.02 -8.98 5.41
C LEU A 23 -15.80 -9.93 5.42
N PRO A 24 -15.18 -10.18 4.25
CA PRO A 24 -13.94 -10.95 4.20
C PRO A 24 -12.89 -10.38 5.18
N PRO A 25 -12.00 -11.21 5.74
CA PRO A 25 -10.91 -10.70 6.56
C PRO A 25 -9.95 -9.85 5.73
N ARG A 26 -9.34 -8.84 6.36
CA ARG A 26 -8.29 -7.99 5.76
C ARG A 26 -6.94 -8.70 5.69
N HIS A 27 -6.94 -9.94 5.22
CA HIS A 27 -5.76 -10.73 4.89
C HIS A 27 -5.37 -10.52 3.43
N MET A 28 -4.07 -10.61 3.15
CA MET A 28 -3.57 -10.57 1.78
C MET A 28 -4.16 -11.69 0.91
N ASP A 29 -4.46 -12.86 1.49
CA ASP A 29 -5.10 -13.96 0.77
C ASP A 29 -6.50 -13.57 0.25
N SER A 30 -7.30 -12.90 1.08
CA SER A 30 -8.61 -12.39 0.67
C SER A 30 -8.49 -11.34 -0.45
N VAL A 31 -7.47 -10.48 -0.39
CA VAL A 31 -7.17 -9.55 -1.50
C VAL A 31 -6.81 -10.31 -2.78
N VAL A 32 -5.95 -11.33 -2.68
CA VAL A 32 -5.54 -12.16 -3.83
C VAL A 32 -6.75 -12.87 -4.46
N GLU A 33 -7.64 -13.45 -3.66
CA GLU A 33 -8.86 -14.10 -4.14
C GLU A 33 -9.79 -13.13 -4.90
N LEU A 34 -10.00 -11.93 -4.35
CA LEU A 34 -10.82 -10.89 -4.99
C LEU A 34 -10.19 -10.38 -6.29
N VAL A 35 -8.87 -10.19 -6.29
CA VAL A 35 -8.12 -9.82 -7.50
C VAL A 35 -8.23 -10.91 -8.56
N GLU A 36 -8.10 -12.18 -8.18
CA GLU A 36 -8.20 -13.31 -9.11
C GLU A 36 -9.59 -13.39 -9.73
N ALA A 37 -10.64 -13.23 -8.93
CA ALA A 37 -12.02 -13.17 -9.40
C ALA A 37 -12.23 -12.01 -10.41
N LEU A 38 -11.78 -10.80 -10.09
CA LEU A 38 -11.90 -9.64 -10.99
C LEU A 38 -11.10 -9.79 -12.29
N THR A 39 -9.88 -10.33 -12.20
CA THR A 39 -9.04 -10.50 -13.40
C THR A 39 -9.49 -11.66 -14.29
N SER A 40 -10.34 -12.55 -13.78
CA SER A 40 -10.98 -13.63 -14.54
C SER A 40 -12.28 -13.18 -15.22
N ASP A 41 -12.86 -12.05 -14.80
CA ASP A 41 -14.05 -11.45 -15.39
C ASP A 41 -13.68 -10.66 -16.64
N THR A 42 -14.11 -11.15 -17.80
CA THR A 42 -13.85 -10.50 -19.10
C THR A 42 -14.61 -9.18 -19.28
N ASP A 43 -15.66 -8.97 -18.49
CA ASP A 43 -16.51 -7.78 -18.57
C ASP A 43 -16.06 -6.69 -17.59
N PHE A 44 -15.08 -6.98 -16.72
CA PHE A 44 -14.53 -5.99 -15.79
C PHE A 44 -13.67 -4.95 -16.55
N PRO A 45 -14.09 -3.67 -16.57
CA PRO A 45 -13.37 -2.66 -17.34
C PRO A 45 -12.07 -2.25 -16.63
N GLY A 46 -10.94 -2.45 -17.30
CA GLY A 46 -9.63 -1.96 -16.87
C GLY A 46 -8.87 -2.95 -15.98
N SER A 47 -8.24 -2.46 -14.92
CA SER A 47 -7.38 -3.25 -14.04
C SER A 47 -7.60 -2.87 -12.58
N VAL A 48 -7.29 -3.78 -11.65
CA VAL A 48 -7.41 -3.48 -10.21
C VAL A 48 -6.58 -2.26 -9.78
N PRO A 49 -5.34 -2.04 -10.26
CA PRO A 49 -4.62 -0.80 -9.95
C PRO A 49 -5.34 0.45 -10.46
N ALA A 50 -5.95 0.40 -11.65
CA ALA A 50 -6.75 1.52 -12.16
C ALA A 50 -8.02 1.77 -11.34
N LEU A 51 -8.68 0.70 -10.86
CA LEU A 51 -9.80 0.79 -9.91
C LEU A 51 -9.36 1.43 -8.59
N ALA A 52 -8.21 1.02 -8.04
CA ALA A 52 -7.66 1.59 -6.83
C ALA A 52 -7.42 3.10 -6.97
N ARG A 53 -6.84 3.52 -8.10
CA ARG A 53 -6.66 4.93 -8.43
C ARG A 53 -8.00 5.67 -8.56
N ALA A 54 -9.02 5.07 -9.17
CA ALA A 54 -10.37 5.62 -9.25
C ALA A 54 -11.04 5.81 -7.88
N LEU A 55 -10.75 4.93 -6.92
CA LEU A 55 -11.23 5.00 -5.54
C LEU A 55 -10.34 5.89 -4.64
N GLY A 56 -9.29 6.48 -5.19
CA GLY A 56 -8.53 7.55 -4.57
C GLY A 56 -7.23 7.13 -3.89
N THR A 57 -6.80 5.87 -3.98
CA THR A 57 -5.52 5.42 -3.38
C THR A 57 -4.30 6.19 -3.91
N CYS A 58 -4.36 6.66 -5.15
CA CYS A 58 -3.32 7.46 -5.79
C CYS A 58 -3.93 8.73 -6.40
N SER A 59 -4.24 9.68 -5.52
CA SER A 59 -5.03 10.89 -5.83
C SER A 59 -4.26 12.20 -5.71
N SER A 60 -3.01 12.15 -5.24
CA SER A 60 -2.16 13.31 -5.04
C SER A 60 -1.76 13.98 -6.36
N PRO A 61 -1.41 15.28 -6.37
CA PRO A 61 -0.98 15.98 -7.58
C PRO A 61 0.18 15.29 -8.29
N GLY A 62 1.21 14.84 -7.56
CA GLY A 62 2.34 14.10 -8.14
C GLY A 62 1.91 12.77 -8.76
N CYS A 63 1.02 12.03 -8.10
CA CYS A 63 0.46 10.81 -8.67
C CYS A 63 -0.30 11.07 -9.98
N ARG A 64 -1.17 12.09 -10.03
CA ARG A 64 -1.93 12.42 -11.24
C ARG A 64 -1.04 12.82 -12.41
N VAL A 65 0.06 13.49 -12.14
CA VAL A 65 1.03 13.84 -13.19
C VAL A 65 1.71 12.60 -13.77
N VAL A 66 1.92 11.57 -12.96
CA VAL A 66 2.59 10.32 -13.40
C VAL A 66 1.62 9.32 -14.02
N LEU A 67 0.47 9.09 -13.39
CA LEU A 67 -0.51 8.06 -13.78
C LEU A 67 -1.71 8.62 -14.54
N GLY A 68 -1.85 9.94 -14.66
CA GLY A 68 -3.00 10.61 -15.25
C GLY A 68 -4.21 10.64 -14.32
N ASP A 69 -5.26 11.33 -14.78
CA ASP A 69 -6.52 11.42 -14.05
C ASP A 69 -7.20 10.05 -13.92
N PRO A 70 -7.84 9.76 -12.76
CA PRO A 70 -8.57 8.52 -12.55
C PRO A 70 -9.72 8.36 -13.55
N ASN A 71 -9.92 7.13 -14.00
CA ASN A 71 -11.14 6.77 -14.72
C ASN A 71 -12.34 6.80 -13.77
N PRO A 72 -13.58 6.91 -14.29
CA PRO A 72 -14.78 6.71 -13.48
C PRO A 72 -14.77 5.34 -12.79
N ILE A 73 -15.30 5.29 -11.57
CA ILE A 73 -15.46 4.03 -10.83
C ILE A 73 -16.46 3.15 -11.60
N PRO A 74 -16.10 1.90 -11.95
CA PRO A 74 -17.01 1.00 -12.65
C PRO A 74 -18.16 0.53 -11.75
N PRO A 75 -19.29 0.09 -12.33
CA PRO A 75 -20.34 -0.56 -11.56
C PRO A 75 -19.83 -1.85 -10.90
N ALA A 76 -20.54 -2.32 -9.87
CA ALA A 76 -20.22 -3.57 -9.19
C ALA A 76 -20.21 -4.73 -10.20
N PRO A 77 -19.12 -5.50 -10.31
CA PRO A 77 -19.02 -6.61 -11.24
C PRO A 77 -19.86 -7.80 -10.76
N GLN A 78 -20.39 -8.58 -11.69
CA GLN A 78 -21.25 -9.73 -11.37
C GLN A 78 -20.48 -10.89 -10.73
N VAL A 79 -19.16 -10.95 -10.95
CA VAL A 79 -18.29 -11.99 -10.39
C VAL A 79 -18.13 -11.89 -8.87
N LEU A 80 -18.35 -10.71 -8.29
CA LEU A 80 -18.25 -10.48 -6.85
C LEU A 80 -19.64 -10.34 -6.23
N SER A 81 -19.81 -10.92 -5.04
CA SER A 81 -20.96 -10.60 -4.20
C SER A 81 -20.95 -9.13 -3.76
N HIS A 82 -22.11 -8.64 -3.30
CA HIS A 82 -22.23 -7.28 -2.78
C HIS A 82 -21.21 -6.98 -1.67
N ASP A 83 -21.06 -7.90 -0.71
CA ASP A 83 -20.17 -7.73 0.44
C ASP A 83 -18.70 -7.77 0.02
N GLN A 84 -18.33 -8.60 -0.96
CA GLN A 84 -16.98 -8.64 -1.53
C GLN A 84 -16.63 -7.35 -2.27
N TRP A 85 -17.56 -6.81 -3.05
CA TRP A 85 -17.37 -5.53 -3.73
C TRP A 85 -17.28 -4.37 -2.75
N LEU A 86 -18.15 -4.34 -1.73
CA LEU A 86 -18.12 -3.34 -0.67
C LEU A 86 -16.79 -3.39 0.09
N PHE A 87 -16.35 -4.57 0.49
CA PHE A 87 -15.07 -4.79 1.15
C PHE A 87 -13.89 -4.29 0.30
N LEU A 88 -13.82 -4.69 -0.97
CA LEU A 88 -12.74 -4.27 -1.85
C LEU A 88 -12.73 -2.75 -2.05
N THR A 89 -13.90 -2.15 -2.31
CA THR A 89 -13.99 -0.71 -2.51
C THR A 89 -13.64 0.07 -1.25
N GLN A 90 -13.99 -0.41 -0.06
CA GLN A 90 -13.54 0.18 1.21
C GLN A 90 -12.03 0.10 1.38
N LEU A 91 -11.42 -1.06 1.09
CA LEU A 91 -9.97 -1.25 1.15
C LEU A 91 -9.21 -0.34 0.17
N LEU A 92 -9.79 -0.06 -0.98
CA LEU A 92 -9.20 0.78 -2.02
C LEU A 92 -9.63 2.26 -1.92
N SER A 93 -10.50 2.60 -0.97
CA SER A 93 -10.91 3.99 -0.77
C SER A 93 -9.90 4.72 0.10
N ARG A 94 -9.43 5.87 -0.36
CA ARG A 94 -8.60 6.73 0.50
C ARG A 94 -9.46 7.37 1.59
N GLN A 95 -9.20 7.00 2.83
CA GLN A 95 -9.83 7.64 4.00
C GLN A 95 -8.81 8.52 4.71
N ALA A 96 -8.88 9.84 4.49
CA ALA A 96 -7.99 10.80 5.14
C ALA A 96 -8.11 10.78 6.69
N SER A 97 -9.26 10.34 7.21
CA SER A 97 -9.55 10.21 8.64
C SER A 97 -9.04 8.91 9.26
N ASP A 98 -8.68 7.91 8.46
CA ASP A 98 -8.25 6.60 8.95
C ASP A 98 -7.04 6.10 8.14
N PRO A 99 -5.81 6.38 8.60
CA PRO A 99 -4.57 5.91 7.96
C PRO A 99 -4.41 4.38 7.96
N GLY A 100 -5.29 3.64 8.62
CA GLY A 100 -5.35 2.19 8.63
C GLY A 100 -6.41 1.59 7.68
N ALA A 101 -7.22 2.40 7.02
CA ALA A 101 -8.38 1.92 6.27
C ALA A 101 -8.02 1.06 5.04
N ASP A 102 -6.83 1.22 4.48
CA ASP A 102 -6.32 0.43 3.34
C ASP A 102 -5.26 -0.59 3.76
N ALA A 103 -5.10 -0.79 5.08
CA ALA A 103 -4.18 -1.75 5.65
C ALA A 103 -4.67 -3.19 5.42
N VAL A 104 -3.70 -4.08 5.20
CA VAL A 104 -3.90 -5.51 4.99
C VAL A 104 -2.82 -6.28 5.76
N LEU A 105 -3.25 -7.30 6.49
CA LEU A 105 -2.38 -8.21 7.21
C LEU A 105 -1.72 -9.19 6.22
N VAL A 106 -0.40 -9.27 6.30
CA VAL A 106 0.44 -10.12 5.46
C VAL A 106 0.85 -11.37 6.25
N PRO A 107 1.08 -12.52 5.60
CA PRO A 107 1.34 -13.80 6.30
C PRO A 107 2.54 -13.80 7.25
N ASP A 108 3.47 -12.85 7.10
CA ASP A 108 4.61 -12.71 7.98
C ASP A 108 4.34 -11.86 9.23
N GLY A 109 3.07 -11.51 9.46
CA GLY A 109 2.64 -10.67 10.56
C GLY A 109 2.91 -9.18 10.36
N SER A 110 3.45 -8.76 9.21
CA SER A 110 3.54 -7.35 8.87
C SER A 110 2.23 -6.84 8.28
N THR A 111 2.02 -5.53 8.33
CA THR A 111 0.87 -4.87 7.71
C THR A 111 1.36 -4.04 6.52
N VAL A 112 0.62 -4.08 5.42
CA VAL A 112 0.89 -3.29 4.20
C VAL A 112 -0.34 -2.46 3.83
N SER A 113 -0.14 -1.26 3.30
CA SER A 113 -1.19 -0.45 2.70
C SER A 113 -1.25 -0.73 1.19
N LEU A 114 -2.47 -0.97 0.68
CA LEU A 114 -2.67 -1.33 -0.73
C LEU A 114 -2.43 -0.17 -1.69
N GLY A 115 -2.61 1.08 -1.25
CA GLY A 115 -2.53 2.23 -2.14
C GLY A 115 -1.19 2.40 -2.86
N PRO A 116 -0.08 2.63 -2.14
CA PRO A 116 1.23 2.77 -2.76
C PRO A 116 1.70 1.46 -3.41
N LEU A 117 1.27 0.29 -2.90
CA LEU A 117 1.54 -1.01 -3.52
C LEU A 117 0.99 -1.08 -4.95
N LEU A 118 -0.32 -0.82 -5.11
CA LEU A 118 -0.99 -0.89 -6.40
C LEU A 118 -0.55 0.23 -7.35
N ALA A 119 -0.24 1.43 -6.82
CA ALA A 119 0.29 2.51 -7.63
C ALA A 119 1.63 2.15 -8.29
N GLY A 120 2.56 1.53 -7.54
CA GLY A 120 3.83 1.06 -8.09
C GLY A 120 3.65 -0.03 -9.16
N ILE A 121 2.70 -0.95 -8.95
CA ILE A 121 2.34 -1.97 -9.93
C ILE A 121 1.75 -1.33 -11.20
N GLU A 122 0.86 -0.33 -11.09
CA GLU A 122 0.29 0.36 -12.25
C GLU A 122 1.38 1.00 -13.11
N VAL A 123 2.35 1.66 -12.49
CA VAL A 123 3.52 2.22 -13.19
C VAL A 123 4.29 1.11 -13.92
N GLY A 124 4.55 -0.01 -13.24
CA GLY A 124 5.24 -1.13 -13.85
C GLY A 124 4.51 -1.71 -15.07
N LEU A 125 3.19 -1.88 -14.97
CA LEU A 125 2.34 -2.35 -16.07
C LEU A 125 2.36 -1.37 -17.26
N LYS A 126 2.30 -0.06 -17.01
CA LYS A 126 2.41 0.97 -18.05
C LYS A 126 3.77 0.94 -18.74
N LYS A 127 4.86 0.78 -17.97
CA LYS A 127 6.22 0.62 -18.52
C LYS A 127 6.31 -0.63 -19.42
N ALA A 128 5.77 -1.76 -18.98
CA ALA A 128 5.76 -3.01 -19.77
C ALA A 128 4.94 -2.89 -21.06
N ALA A 129 3.85 -2.12 -21.04
CA ALA A 129 3.02 -1.83 -22.21
C ALA A 129 3.62 -0.77 -23.16
N GLY A 130 4.81 -0.24 -22.87
CA GLY A 130 5.42 0.86 -23.64
C GLY A 130 4.62 2.16 -23.59
N SER A 131 3.74 2.31 -22.60
CA SER A 131 2.95 3.53 -22.43
C SER A 131 3.86 4.70 -22.06
N PRO A 132 3.64 5.91 -22.60
CA PRO A 132 4.39 7.09 -22.19
C PRO A 132 4.10 7.38 -20.71
N THR A 133 5.02 7.02 -19.83
CA THR A 133 5.11 7.62 -18.49
C THR A 133 6.00 8.86 -18.61
N PRO A 134 5.82 9.92 -17.79
CA PRO A 134 6.79 11.01 -17.76
C PRO A 134 8.16 10.43 -17.41
N THR A 135 9.03 10.31 -18.42
CA THR A 135 10.38 9.78 -18.29
C THR A 135 11.38 10.91 -18.19
N SER A 136 12.41 10.68 -17.39
CA SER A 136 13.67 11.42 -17.40
C SER A 136 14.27 11.43 -18.82
N GLY A 137 14.06 12.51 -19.58
CA GLY A 137 14.76 12.74 -20.84
C GLY A 137 13.99 13.51 -21.92
N SER A 138 13.74 14.80 -21.72
CA SER A 138 13.82 15.82 -22.78
C SER A 138 13.82 17.23 -22.15
N PRO A 139 14.75 18.15 -22.49
CA PRO A 139 14.83 19.47 -21.88
C PRO A 139 13.85 20.50 -22.44
N THR A 140 12.82 20.09 -23.20
CA THR A 140 11.85 21.03 -23.77
C THR A 140 10.62 21.20 -22.86
N PRO A 141 10.45 22.38 -22.24
CA PRO A 141 9.23 22.72 -21.53
C PRO A 141 8.16 23.11 -22.55
N THR A 142 7.18 22.24 -22.78
CA THR A 142 5.94 22.65 -23.45
C THR A 142 4.81 22.44 -22.47
N LEU A 143 4.44 23.52 -21.79
CA LEU A 143 3.24 23.57 -20.97
C LEU A 143 2.03 23.46 -21.93
N GLY A 144 1.23 22.40 -21.81
CA GLY A 144 -0.09 22.32 -22.47
C GLY A 144 -0.34 21.20 -23.48
N SER A 145 0.59 20.25 -23.69
CA SER A 145 0.32 19.06 -24.51
C SER A 145 0.82 17.78 -23.83
N PRO A 146 0.00 16.72 -23.72
CA PRO A 146 0.51 15.41 -23.34
C PRO A 146 1.52 14.89 -24.38
N PRO A 147 2.58 14.19 -23.96
CA PRO A 147 2.93 13.87 -22.57
C PRO A 147 3.65 15.03 -21.87
N PHE A 148 3.24 15.34 -20.63
CA PHE A 148 3.93 16.30 -19.76
C PHE A 148 5.41 15.89 -19.60
N THR A 149 6.33 16.76 -20.03
CA THR A 149 7.75 16.62 -19.71
C THR A 149 7.99 17.22 -18.34
N LEU A 150 8.21 16.37 -17.34
CA LEU A 150 8.68 16.85 -16.03
C LEU A 150 10.05 17.47 -16.21
N ALA A 151 10.22 18.73 -15.78
CA ALA A 151 11.50 19.44 -15.83
C ALA A 151 12.60 18.72 -15.02
N TRP A 152 12.21 17.79 -14.15
CA TRP A 152 13.10 17.08 -13.24
C TRP A 152 13.04 15.56 -13.50
N PRO A 153 14.20 14.89 -13.59
CA PRO A 153 14.25 13.45 -13.79
C PRO A 153 13.81 12.74 -12.51
N ILE A 154 12.54 12.37 -12.43
CA ILE A 154 11.98 11.55 -11.36
C ILE A 154 11.59 10.19 -11.91
N ASP A 155 11.90 9.11 -11.19
CA ASP A 155 11.43 7.77 -11.56
C ASP A 155 9.94 7.63 -11.20
N PRO A 156 9.04 7.39 -12.17
CA PRO A 156 7.62 7.18 -11.93
C PRO A 156 7.32 6.17 -10.82
N LEU A 157 8.17 5.15 -10.63
CA LEU A 157 7.97 4.17 -9.56
C LEU A 157 8.10 4.80 -8.19
N TYR A 158 9.11 5.65 -7.97
CA TYR A 158 9.33 6.28 -6.68
C TYR A 158 8.37 7.43 -6.47
N ALA A 159 8.04 8.17 -7.54
CA ALA A 159 7.11 9.28 -7.52
C ALA A 159 5.77 8.93 -6.86
N VAL A 160 5.12 7.83 -7.31
CA VAL A 160 3.77 7.45 -6.88
C VAL A 160 3.72 6.56 -5.64
N THR A 161 4.86 5.99 -5.24
CA THR A 161 4.92 5.05 -4.11
C THR A 161 5.38 5.74 -2.83
N ILE A 162 6.49 6.49 -2.88
CA ILE A 162 7.18 6.93 -1.66
C ILE A 162 7.70 8.37 -1.71
N ALA A 163 8.12 8.88 -2.86
CA ALA A 163 8.80 10.16 -2.95
C ALA A 163 7.88 11.35 -2.59
N GLU A 164 6.64 11.36 -3.10
CA GLU A 164 5.69 12.46 -2.80
C GLU A 164 5.25 12.46 -1.35
N VAL A 165 4.98 11.28 -0.78
CA VAL A 165 4.57 11.18 0.62
C VAL A 165 5.73 11.52 1.57
N LEU A 166 6.97 11.10 1.26
CA LEU A 166 8.16 11.53 2.01
C LEU A 166 8.39 13.03 1.92
N ALA A 167 8.33 13.59 0.70
CA ALA A 167 8.47 15.02 0.47
C ALA A 167 7.44 15.79 1.31
N THR A 168 6.16 15.43 1.19
CA THR A 168 5.07 16.10 1.91
C THR A 168 5.19 15.94 3.43
N SER A 169 5.44 14.72 3.92
CA SER A 169 5.54 14.44 5.35
C SER A 169 6.63 15.26 6.03
N PHE A 170 7.85 15.25 5.46
CA PHE A 170 8.98 15.98 6.03
C PHE A 170 8.90 17.49 5.78
N LEU A 171 8.23 17.93 4.70
CA LEU A 171 7.96 19.35 4.44
C LEU A 171 6.94 19.92 5.44
N LEU A 172 5.91 19.17 5.81
CA LEU A 172 4.90 19.60 6.80
C LEU A 172 5.43 19.55 8.23
N ALA A 173 6.43 18.71 8.52
CA ALA A 173 7.10 18.64 9.82
C ALA A 173 8.26 19.63 9.97
N ARG A 174 8.38 20.62 9.07
CA ARG A 174 9.41 21.66 9.19
C ARG A 174 9.05 22.60 10.33
N GLY A 175 9.97 22.76 11.28
CA GLY A 175 9.78 23.64 12.45
C GLY A 175 8.88 23.08 13.55
N ASP A 176 8.17 21.97 13.30
CA ASP A 176 7.30 21.30 14.26
C ASP A 176 7.83 19.90 14.62
N ASN A 177 7.55 19.44 15.83
CA ASN A 177 7.92 18.09 16.27
C ASN A 177 6.87 17.03 15.86
N ARG A 178 6.29 17.17 14.65
CA ARG A 178 5.27 16.25 14.13
C ARG A 178 5.91 14.90 13.74
N PRO A 179 5.24 13.77 14.02
CA PRO A 179 5.68 12.48 13.50
C PRO A 179 5.71 12.50 11.97
N THR A 180 6.83 12.07 11.38
CA THR A 180 6.99 11.97 9.92
C THR A 180 6.85 10.54 9.39
N LEU A 181 7.22 9.56 10.23
CA LEU A 181 7.23 8.13 9.94
C LEU A 181 6.59 7.36 11.10
N GLY A 182 6.08 6.17 10.80
CA GLY A 182 5.35 5.33 11.75
C GLY A 182 4.03 5.96 12.20
N PRO A 183 3.41 5.47 13.27
CA PRO A 183 3.76 4.28 14.01
C PRO A 183 3.30 3.01 13.28
N THR A 184 3.60 1.87 13.90
CA THR A 184 2.91 0.60 13.66
C THR A 184 1.52 0.59 14.33
N GLY A 185 0.80 -0.52 14.19
CA GLY A 185 -0.55 -0.70 14.73
C GLY A 185 -0.85 -2.15 15.08
N CYS A 186 -2.06 -2.37 15.58
CA CYS A 186 -2.61 -3.68 15.94
C CYS A 186 -3.89 -3.95 15.19
N TRP A 187 -4.08 -5.21 14.81
CA TRP A 187 -5.36 -5.74 14.39
C TRP A 187 -6.21 -6.08 15.62
N ASP A 188 -7.52 -5.97 15.48
CA ASP A 188 -8.50 -6.41 16.47
C ASP A 188 -8.50 -7.94 16.65
N ASP A 189 -8.45 -8.68 15.54
CA ASP A 189 -8.23 -10.13 15.51
C ASP A 189 -7.22 -10.48 14.41
N VAL A 190 -6.22 -11.31 14.70
CA VAL A 190 -5.22 -11.74 13.71
C VAL A 190 -5.76 -12.85 12.81
N GLY A 191 -6.72 -13.65 13.28
CA GLY A 191 -7.40 -14.68 12.49
C GLY A 191 -8.44 -14.10 11.55
N ASP A 192 -9.16 -13.06 11.98
CA ASP A 192 -10.20 -12.35 11.21
C ASP A 192 -10.04 -10.81 11.32
N PRO A 193 -8.97 -10.23 10.74
CA PRO A 193 -8.66 -8.81 10.89
C PRO A 193 -9.70 -7.94 10.20
N GLN A 194 -10.33 -7.05 10.97
CA GLN A 194 -11.34 -6.11 10.46
C GLN A 194 -10.93 -4.65 10.73
N ASN A 195 -10.27 -4.38 11.86
CA ASN A 195 -9.89 -3.02 12.28
C ASN A 195 -8.41 -2.92 12.62
N TYR A 196 -7.71 -1.97 11.99
CA TYR A 196 -6.31 -1.68 12.27
C TYR A 196 -6.17 -0.39 13.09
N THR A 197 -5.66 -0.49 14.31
CA THR A 197 -5.50 0.64 15.23
C THR A 197 -4.03 1.00 15.39
N LEU A 198 -3.67 2.26 15.13
CA LEU A 198 -2.31 2.76 15.33
C LEU A 198 -1.91 2.76 16.81
N LEU A 199 -0.67 2.37 17.11
CA LEU A 199 -0.11 2.31 18.47
C LEU A 199 0.50 3.64 18.96
N GLY A 200 0.43 4.69 18.14
CA GLY A 200 0.99 5.99 18.47
C GLY A 200 0.31 7.11 17.68
N PRO A 201 0.79 8.35 17.83
CA PRO A 201 0.25 9.50 17.11
C PRO A 201 0.34 9.26 15.59
N PRO A 202 -0.72 9.54 14.81
CA PRO A 202 -0.70 9.32 13.37
C PRO A 202 0.39 10.17 12.70
N SER A 203 1.07 9.58 11.71
CA SER A 203 1.90 10.31 10.75
C SER A 203 1.34 10.14 9.33
N PRO A 204 1.79 10.96 8.36
CA PRO A 204 1.46 10.73 6.95
C PRO A 204 1.99 9.40 6.40
N ILE A 205 2.97 8.76 7.06
CA ILE A 205 3.59 7.49 6.63
C ILE A 205 3.60 6.51 7.81
N PRO A 206 2.45 5.91 8.18
CA PRO A 206 2.43 4.75 9.06
C PRO A 206 3.24 3.60 8.49
N ASP A 207 3.63 2.64 9.33
CA ASP A 207 4.45 1.50 8.89
C ASP A 207 3.79 0.70 7.75
N ALA A 208 2.46 0.63 7.74
CA ALA A 208 1.69 0.00 6.66
C ALA A 208 1.94 0.68 5.31
N VAL A 209 1.92 2.01 5.26
CA VAL A 209 2.21 2.82 4.06
C VAL A 209 3.66 2.64 3.64
N ALA A 210 4.61 2.69 4.57
CA ALA A 210 6.03 2.45 4.26
C ALA A 210 6.26 1.05 3.67
N ASN A 211 5.63 0.02 4.24
CA ASN A 211 5.73 -1.34 3.75
C ASN A 211 5.11 -1.49 2.35
N GLY A 212 3.89 -0.98 2.15
CA GLY A 212 3.20 -1.00 0.87
C GLY A 212 3.97 -0.25 -0.22
N ALA A 213 4.62 0.86 0.12
CA ALA A 213 5.44 1.64 -0.81
C ALA A 213 6.71 0.91 -1.24
N MET A 214 7.43 0.28 -0.30
CA MET A 214 8.58 -0.57 -0.65
C MET A 214 8.16 -1.73 -1.57
N ASP A 215 7.04 -2.38 -1.24
CA ASP A 215 6.49 -3.49 -2.05
C ASP A 215 6.06 -3.00 -3.44
N GLY A 216 5.42 -1.83 -3.53
CA GLY A 216 5.03 -1.20 -4.79
C GLY A 216 6.21 -0.92 -5.71
N VAL A 217 7.34 -0.42 -5.16
CA VAL A 217 8.57 -0.22 -5.95
C VAL A 217 9.13 -1.56 -6.45
N LEU A 218 9.16 -2.59 -5.59
CA LEU A 218 9.71 -3.90 -5.95
C LEU A 218 8.86 -4.61 -7.00
N LEU A 219 7.56 -4.71 -6.77
CA LEU A 219 6.63 -5.39 -7.64
C LEU A 219 6.41 -4.61 -8.94
N GLY A 220 6.37 -3.28 -8.88
CA GLY A 220 6.36 -2.42 -10.06
C GLY A 220 7.59 -2.60 -10.94
N ALA A 221 8.79 -2.66 -10.35
CA ALA A 221 10.02 -2.94 -11.08
C ALA A 221 10.06 -4.36 -11.67
N GLN A 222 9.42 -5.33 -11.02
CA GLN A 222 9.31 -6.70 -11.51
C GLN A 222 8.40 -6.78 -12.75
N VAL A 223 7.17 -6.25 -12.67
CA VAL A 223 6.23 -6.31 -13.80
C VAL A 223 6.66 -5.45 -14.98
N ALA A 224 7.47 -4.41 -14.75
CA ALA A 224 8.08 -3.62 -15.83
C ALA A 224 8.99 -4.45 -16.75
N LYS A 225 9.54 -5.58 -16.28
CA LYS A 225 10.39 -6.48 -17.07
C LYS A 225 9.58 -7.44 -17.95
N GLY A 226 8.29 -7.61 -17.66
CA GLY A 226 7.39 -8.50 -18.37
C GLY A 226 6.06 -8.65 -17.63
N PRO A 227 4.93 -8.73 -18.34
CA PRO A 227 3.62 -8.80 -17.70
C PRO A 227 3.47 -10.09 -16.88
N ILE A 228 3.05 -9.95 -15.63
CA ILE A 228 2.71 -11.05 -14.73
C ILE A 228 1.26 -10.80 -14.27
N PRO A 229 0.36 -11.81 -14.31
CA PRO A 229 -0.99 -11.67 -13.77
C PRO A 229 -0.96 -11.21 -12.31
N LEU A 230 -1.78 -10.21 -11.96
CA LEU A 230 -1.69 -9.55 -10.65
C LEU A 230 -1.89 -10.51 -9.47
N ALA A 231 -2.91 -11.37 -9.52
CA ALA A 231 -3.14 -12.37 -8.48
C ALA A 231 -1.91 -13.29 -8.30
N LYS A 232 -1.31 -13.74 -9.41
CA LYS A 232 -0.08 -14.54 -9.37
C LYS A 232 1.09 -13.76 -8.79
N LEU A 233 1.28 -12.50 -9.16
CA LEU A 233 2.34 -11.64 -8.63
C LEU A 233 2.23 -11.49 -7.10
N LEU A 234 1.04 -11.17 -6.60
CA LEU A 234 0.80 -10.99 -5.17
C LEU A 234 0.95 -12.32 -4.41
N ARG A 235 0.42 -13.41 -4.96
CA ARG A 235 0.56 -14.76 -4.40
C ARG A 235 2.02 -15.22 -4.34
N ASP A 236 2.81 -14.99 -5.38
CA ASP A 236 4.22 -15.37 -5.37
C ASP A 236 5.04 -14.52 -4.39
N TYR A 237 4.67 -13.25 -4.20
CA TYR A 237 5.39 -12.33 -3.32
C TYR A 237 5.06 -12.51 -1.84
N TYR A 238 3.77 -12.70 -1.51
CA TYR A 238 3.29 -12.81 -0.14
C TYR A 238 3.08 -14.28 0.31
N GLY A 239 3.12 -15.22 -0.64
CA GLY A 239 2.91 -16.67 -0.56
C GLY A 239 2.55 -17.31 0.78
N THR A 240 1.29 -17.74 0.86
CA THR A 240 0.68 -18.67 1.83
C THR A 240 0.44 -20.09 1.27
N GLY A 241 0.76 -20.35 0.00
CA GLY A 241 0.47 -21.63 -0.67
C GLY A 241 1.68 -22.58 -0.75
N ASN A 242 1.47 -23.84 -0.34
CA ASN A 242 2.40 -24.99 -0.38
C ASN A 242 3.59 -24.86 -1.36
N GLY A 243 4.79 -24.62 -0.82
CA GLY A 243 6.10 -24.89 -1.45
C GLY A 243 6.37 -24.05 -2.71
N THR A 244 7.07 -22.93 -2.61
CA THR A 244 8.54 -22.86 -2.46
C THR A 244 8.86 -21.36 -2.38
N ALA A 245 9.50 -20.81 -1.35
CA ALA A 245 10.54 -21.34 -0.49
C ALA A 245 10.14 -21.35 1.00
N GLU A 246 10.48 -22.45 1.68
CA GLU A 246 10.56 -22.48 3.14
C GLU A 246 11.39 -21.29 3.66
N GLY A 247 10.82 -20.53 4.59
CA GLY A 247 11.60 -19.93 5.67
C GLY A 247 12.11 -18.49 5.52
N ARG A 248 11.54 -17.64 4.64
CA ARG A 248 11.89 -16.19 4.68
C ARG A 248 10.66 -15.28 4.70
N PRO A 249 10.44 -14.52 5.79
CA PRO A 249 9.29 -13.62 5.87
C PRO A 249 9.42 -12.50 4.83
N PRO A 250 8.35 -12.20 4.06
CA PRO A 250 8.24 -11.06 3.14
C PRO A 250 8.91 -9.78 3.61
N SER A 251 8.76 -9.40 4.89
CA SER A 251 9.36 -8.22 5.50
C SER A 251 10.89 -8.19 5.39
N SER A 252 11.58 -9.32 5.55
CA SER A 252 13.03 -9.36 5.40
C SER A 252 13.47 -9.21 3.93
N TYR A 253 12.68 -9.76 3.01
CA TYR A 253 12.92 -9.67 1.57
C TYR A 253 12.62 -8.27 1.06
N ARG A 254 11.48 -7.68 1.45
CA ARG A 254 11.07 -6.30 1.19
C ARG A 254 12.20 -5.31 1.48
N ARG A 255 12.74 -5.34 2.70
CA ARG A 255 13.79 -4.39 3.12
C ARG A 255 15.07 -4.54 2.31
N ARG A 256 15.57 -5.78 2.17
CA ARG A 256 16.78 -6.07 1.38
C ARG A 256 16.59 -5.77 -0.11
N GLY A 257 15.46 -6.16 -0.67
CA GLY A 257 15.11 -5.95 -2.07
C GLY A 257 14.99 -4.46 -2.38
N PHE A 258 14.28 -3.71 -1.54
CA PHE A 258 14.15 -2.28 -1.68
C PHE A 258 15.51 -1.59 -1.56
N GLY A 259 16.33 -1.96 -0.56
CA GLY A 259 17.67 -1.42 -0.41
C GLY A 259 18.61 -1.75 -1.58
N ALA A 260 18.51 -2.94 -2.16
CA ALA A 260 19.29 -3.32 -3.34
C ALA A 260 18.86 -2.56 -4.61
N LEU A 261 17.56 -2.31 -4.78
CA LEU A 261 17.02 -1.56 -5.92
C LEU A 261 17.21 -0.04 -5.76
N THR A 262 17.22 0.43 -4.52
CA THR A 262 17.37 1.83 -4.13
C THR A 262 18.80 2.07 -3.64
N ALA A 263 19.74 2.15 -4.58
CA ALA A 263 21.15 2.44 -4.29
C ALA A 263 21.31 3.67 -3.39
N ALA A 264 22.44 3.75 -2.68
CA ALA A 264 22.74 4.87 -1.78
C ALA A 264 22.55 6.23 -2.48
N GLY A 265 21.83 7.14 -1.82
CA GLY A 265 21.52 8.48 -2.35
C GLY A 265 20.40 8.53 -3.40
N LYS A 266 19.95 7.39 -3.96
CA LYS A 266 18.84 7.39 -4.92
C LYS A 266 17.57 7.96 -4.30
N LEU A 267 17.18 7.50 -3.12
CA LEU A 267 15.96 7.97 -2.46
C LEU A 267 16.00 9.47 -2.16
N GLU A 268 17.14 10.02 -1.74
CA GLU A 268 17.33 11.46 -1.56
C GLU A 268 17.13 12.21 -2.88
N GLY A 269 17.70 11.70 -3.98
CA GLY A 269 17.52 12.25 -5.32
C GLY A 269 16.06 12.27 -5.77
N GLU A 270 15.33 11.17 -5.58
CA GLU A 270 13.91 11.06 -5.97
C GLU A 270 13.02 11.99 -5.13
N VAL A 271 13.27 12.10 -3.82
CA VAL A 271 12.53 13.04 -2.94
C VAL A 271 12.83 14.49 -3.32
N LEU A 272 14.08 14.83 -3.62
CA LEU A 272 14.45 16.17 -4.08
C LEU A 272 13.81 16.50 -5.43
N ALA A 273 13.82 15.56 -6.37
CA ALA A 273 13.14 15.72 -7.66
C ALA A 273 11.64 15.94 -7.46
N MET A 274 11.02 15.19 -6.54
CA MET A 274 9.60 15.35 -6.24
C MET A 274 9.26 16.70 -5.60
N LEU A 275 10.08 17.20 -4.66
CA LEU A 275 9.90 18.55 -4.09
C LEU A 275 9.92 19.62 -5.20
N ARG A 276 10.79 19.46 -6.20
CA ARG A 276 10.84 20.38 -7.33
C ARG A 276 9.63 20.24 -8.25
N VAL A 277 9.12 19.02 -8.46
CA VAL A 277 7.86 18.81 -9.19
C VAL A 277 6.70 19.47 -8.46
N MET A 278 6.55 19.23 -7.15
CA MET A 278 5.50 19.81 -6.30
C MET A 278 5.48 21.34 -6.32
N ARG A 279 6.63 21.99 -6.51
CA ARG A 279 6.74 23.45 -6.64
C ARG A 279 6.04 23.99 -7.89
N GLU A 280 5.99 23.20 -8.95
CA GLU A 280 5.39 23.57 -10.24
C GLU A 280 3.91 23.18 -10.34
N LEU A 281 3.42 22.32 -9.44
CA LEU A 281 2.05 21.81 -9.50
C LEU A 281 1.07 22.69 -8.71
N GLU A 282 -0.07 22.96 -9.34
CA GLU A 282 -1.25 23.52 -8.68
C GLU A 282 -1.67 22.58 -7.53
N GLY A 283 -1.95 23.16 -6.36
CA GLY A 283 -2.32 22.42 -5.14
C GLY A 283 -1.15 22.06 -4.22
N THR A 284 0.10 22.07 -4.69
CA THR A 284 1.29 21.87 -3.82
C THR A 284 2.29 23.03 -3.85
N ARG A 285 2.21 23.91 -4.85
CA ARG A 285 3.10 25.06 -4.99
C ARG A 285 3.15 25.94 -3.74
N GLU A 286 2.00 26.21 -3.13
CA GLU A 286 1.88 27.06 -1.92
C GLU A 286 2.67 26.50 -0.73
N LEU A 287 2.81 25.16 -0.62
CA LEU A 287 3.60 24.52 0.44
C LEU A 287 5.10 24.82 0.33
N LEU A 288 5.54 25.27 -0.86
CA LEU A 288 6.93 25.38 -1.27
C LEU A 288 7.37 26.82 -1.58
N GLU A 289 6.50 27.82 -1.42
CA GLU A 289 6.77 29.23 -1.75
C GLU A 289 7.96 29.79 -0.95
N ASP A 290 7.97 29.58 0.36
CA ASP A 290 9.00 30.10 1.27
C ASP A 290 10.23 29.20 1.38
N VAL A 291 10.36 28.19 0.50
CA VAL A 291 11.31 27.09 0.70
C VAL A 291 12.50 27.26 -0.23
N GLY A 292 13.68 27.45 0.32
CA GLY A 292 14.90 27.59 -0.47
C GLY A 292 15.34 26.27 -1.13
N PRO A 293 16.14 26.30 -2.22
CA PRO A 293 16.75 25.09 -2.79
C PRO A 293 17.60 24.29 -1.79
N GLU A 294 18.35 24.97 -0.91
CA GLU A 294 19.15 24.33 0.14
C GLU A 294 18.27 23.64 1.19
N GLU A 295 17.15 24.27 1.54
CA GLU A 295 16.18 23.70 2.48
C GLU A 295 15.48 22.48 1.87
N MET A 296 15.08 22.52 0.60
CA MET A 296 14.57 21.34 -0.10
C MET A 296 15.57 20.18 -0.08
N ALA A 297 16.86 20.47 -0.30
CA ALA A 297 17.91 19.45 -0.22
C ALA A 297 18.05 18.89 1.20
N ALA A 298 17.94 19.74 2.23
CA ALA A 298 17.97 19.32 3.63
C ALA A 298 16.76 18.43 3.99
N VAL A 299 15.56 18.80 3.53
CA VAL A 299 14.33 17.99 3.69
C VAL A 299 14.49 16.63 3.03
N ALA A 300 14.94 16.60 1.78
CA ALA A 300 15.14 15.36 1.03
C ALA A 300 16.17 14.43 1.70
N ARG A 301 17.31 14.99 2.13
CA ARG A 301 18.35 14.24 2.85
C ARG A 301 17.82 13.66 4.16
N ARG A 302 17.10 14.46 4.95
CA ARG A 302 16.50 14.01 6.21
C ARG A 302 15.48 12.90 5.96
N ALA A 303 14.57 13.10 5.02
CA ALA A 303 13.55 12.11 4.67
C ALA A 303 14.15 10.77 4.24
N ALA A 304 15.14 10.81 3.34
CA ALA A 304 15.79 9.60 2.83
C ALA A 304 16.60 8.87 3.91
N ARG A 305 17.33 9.61 4.75
CA ARG A 305 18.10 9.03 5.87
C ARG A 305 17.17 8.39 6.88
N ASP A 306 16.21 9.13 7.41
CA ASP A 306 15.32 8.67 8.47
C ASP A 306 14.48 7.46 7.98
N PHE A 307 14.03 7.46 6.72
CA PHE A 307 13.35 6.31 6.10
C PHE A 307 14.28 5.11 5.96
N SER A 308 15.51 5.30 5.47
CA SER A 308 16.46 4.22 5.25
C SER A 308 16.88 3.58 6.57
N GLU A 309 17.13 4.37 7.61
CA GLU A 309 17.46 3.88 8.95
C GLU A 309 16.29 3.06 9.53
N THR A 310 15.06 3.58 9.44
CA THR A 310 13.88 2.95 10.04
C THR A 310 13.43 1.68 9.28
N TYR A 311 13.38 1.74 7.95
CA TYR A 311 12.74 0.73 7.13
C TYR A 311 13.70 -0.16 6.34
N VAL A 312 14.94 0.26 6.10
CA VAL A 312 15.90 -0.54 5.31
C VAL A 312 17.00 -1.14 6.21
N GLY A 313 17.55 -0.35 7.12
CA GLY A 313 18.68 -0.74 7.98
C GLY A 313 18.29 -1.58 9.19
N CYS A 314 17.17 -1.24 9.85
CA CYS A 314 16.72 -1.96 11.04
C CYS A 314 15.90 -3.22 10.70
N PRO A 315 15.92 -4.27 11.55
CA PRO A 315 14.93 -5.35 11.49
C PRO A 315 13.51 -4.84 11.76
N PRO A 316 12.46 -5.48 11.20
CA PRO A 316 11.08 -5.12 11.52
C PRO A 316 10.78 -5.40 13.00
N ILE A 317 10.11 -4.45 13.66
CA ILE A 317 9.58 -4.63 15.01
C ILE A 317 8.11 -5.04 14.87
N VAL A 318 7.81 -6.31 15.16
CA VAL A 318 6.43 -6.81 15.17
C VAL A 318 5.83 -6.60 16.56
N PRO A 319 4.80 -5.74 16.73
CA PRO A 319 4.21 -5.46 18.04
C PRO A 319 3.55 -6.71 18.65
N ARG A 320 3.58 -6.83 19.99
CA ARG A 320 3.11 -8.03 20.72
C ARG A 320 1.68 -8.47 20.40
N CYS A 321 0.78 -7.53 20.09
CA CYS A 321 -0.60 -7.83 19.72
C CYS A 321 -0.71 -8.74 18.48
N LEU A 322 0.27 -8.69 17.58
CA LEU A 322 0.30 -9.52 16.37
C LEU A 322 0.83 -10.94 16.63
N TRP A 323 1.25 -11.26 17.85
CA TRP A 323 1.76 -12.58 18.24
C TRP A 323 0.69 -13.46 18.89
N GLY A 324 -0.59 -13.02 18.91
CA GLY A 324 -1.65 -13.70 19.65
C GLY A 324 -1.41 -13.73 21.17
N ALA A 325 -0.47 -12.92 21.67
CA ALA A 325 -0.20 -12.80 23.09
C ALA A 325 -1.34 -12.02 23.76
N ALA A 326 -1.87 -12.56 24.86
CA ALA A 326 -2.91 -11.87 25.64
C ALA A 326 -2.43 -10.44 26.03
N PRO A 327 -3.34 -9.45 26.07
CA PRO A 327 -3.00 -8.09 26.50
C PRO A 327 -2.29 -8.12 27.86
N TYR A 328 -1.30 -7.23 28.05
CA TYR A 328 -0.61 -7.10 29.33
C TYR A 328 -1.63 -6.83 30.44
N ARG A 329 -1.78 -7.77 31.37
CA ARG A 329 -2.58 -7.60 32.59
C ARG A 329 -1.69 -7.02 33.67
N GLY A 330 -1.61 -5.68 33.72
CA GLY A 330 -0.95 -4.96 34.79
C GLY A 330 -1.12 -3.45 34.62
N THR A 331 -1.05 -2.71 35.72
CA THR A 331 -0.91 -1.24 35.72
C THR A 331 0.57 -0.86 35.62
N PRO A 332 0.93 0.23 34.89
CA PRO A 332 2.30 0.75 34.84
C PRO A 332 2.86 1.10 36.22
#